data_AF-A0A3D4RLU7-F1
#
_entry.id   AF-A0A3D4RLU7-F1
#
_cell.length_a   1.000
_cell.length_b   1.000
_cell.length_c   1.000
_cell.angle_alpha   90.00
_cell.angle_beta   90.00
_cell.angle_gamma   90.00
#
_symmetry.space_group_name_H-M   'P 1'
#
loop_
_entity.id
_entity.type
_entity.pdbx_description
1 polymer ?
#
loop_
_entity_poly.entity_id
_entity_poly.type
_entity_poly.pdbx_seq_one_letter_code
_entity_poly.pdbx_strand_id
1 'polypeptide(L)'
;MIKGLFNEKIELITKCVKCKSYSKTYGKFAKLLAVCFATIALASCGNKTDNYIFQTEDEAANAYKSYLSEVRNMGTISTERLVESVNEWQTLRDSVYVCIAKGTTSRPHQNSENTVRMLHDSLRIEFTRLALSQPRSFADVLLIKEMTSQYRKDIELAQAVTDIDPFFISLDSVATCHGNAKQIVSIYQSFLANTLKSGIDSKDQMLAFIQEEDRIFRSFLSHLPELADTDLSAITDKTEKCCLSMFQSAEDGKISYRDALIYTAKRTNRRIILNVLACRDDISQGKVKTEALARAYVWMLLQPYVALDGFSVAVLSDMERATLHAVADRTPQMISNLNKIIGTENDQWQVLPGVLIKIMLTSI
;
A
#
# COMPACT_ATOMS: atom_id res chain seq x y z
N MET A 1 -58.09 -18.15 7.75
CA MET A 1 -58.86 -18.34 9.00
C MET A 1 -59.43 -16.99 9.42
N ILE A 2 -60.68 -16.91 9.92
CA ILE A 2 -61.39 -15.64 10.19
C ILE A 2 -61.37 -15.32 11.70
N LYS A 3 -61.04 -14.07 12.05
CA LYS A 3 -61.39 -13.26 13.26
C LYS A 3 -60.34 -12.13 13.40
N GLY A 4 -60.65 -10.89 13.79
CA GLY A 4 -61.94 -10.19 14.02
C GLY A 4 -61.76 -8.67 13.77
N LEU A 5 -62.81 -7.96 13.37
CA LEU A 5 -63.64 -7.09 14.24
C LEU A 5 -62.86 -5.88 14.82
N PHE A 6 -62.93 -4.68 14.21
CA PHE A 6 -63.98 -3.63 14.31
C PHE A 6 -64.19 -3.01 15.69
N ASN A 7 -63.91 -1.69 15.78
CA ASN A 7 -64.77 -0.62 16.33
C ASN A 7 -64.14 0.76 15.94
N GLU A 8 -64.90 1.67 15.32
CA GLU A 8 -65.45 2.93 15.88
C GLU A 8 -64.41 4.02 16.26
N LYS A 9 -64.59 5.33 16.00
CA LYS A 9 -65.58 6.17 15.30
C LYS A 9 -64.89 7.52 14.94
N ILE A 10 -65.19 8.25 13.84
CA ILE A 10 -66.20 9.34 13.72
C ILE A 10 -66.10 10.38 14.86
N GLU A 11 -65.90 11.70 14.66
CA GLU A 11 -65.78 12.52 13.42
C GLU A 11 -64.64 13.60 13.55
N LEU A 12 -64.66 14.89 13.16
CA LEU A 12 -65.67 15.86 12.68
C LEU A 12 -65.07 16.95 11.73
N ILE A 13 -65.93 17.69 11.03
CA ILE A 13 -65.65 18.66 9.95
C ILE A 13 -65.34 20.09 10.52
N THR A 14 -64.51 20.96 9.91
CA THR A 14 -64.90 22.18 9.14
C THR A 14 -63.64 23.09 9.05
N LYS A 15 -63.00 23.45 7.91
CA LYS A 15 -63.38 24.17 6.67
C LYS A 15 -63.40 25.72 6.77
N CYS A 16 -62.37 26.34 6.18
CA CYS A 16 -62.31 27.71 5.61
C CYS A 16 -62.26 28.95 6.54
N VAL A 17 -61.30 29.87 6.28
CA VAL A 17 -61.53 31.28 5.87
C VAL A 17 -60.19 31.92 5.44
N LYS A 18 -60.21 32.81 4.44
CA LYS A 18 -59.09 33.71 4.07
C LYS A 18 -59.37 35.13 4.56
N CYS A 19 -58.33 35.88 4.97
CA CYS A 19 -58.20 37.29 4.55
C CYS A 19 -56.78 37.86 4.73
N LYS A 20 -56.51 39.01 4.11
CA LYS A 20 -55.24 39.78 4.16
C LYS A 20 -55.48 41.17 4.78
N SER A 21 -54.49 41.74 5.46
CA SER A 21 -54.02 43.16 5.36
C SER A 21 -52.91 43.39 6.41
N TYR A 22 -51.65 43.72 6.12
CA TYR A 22 -51.08 44.97 5.57
C TYR A 22 -51.17 46.24 6.44
N SER A 23 -50.15 46.44 7.28
CA SER A 23 -49.55 47.73 7.68
C SER A 23 -48.12 47.41 8.20
N LYS A 24 -46.96 47.90 7.73
CA LYS A 24 -46.50 49.18 7.14
C LYS A 24 -46.62 50.36 8.14
N THR A 25 -45.60 51.17 8.44
CA THR A 25 -44.19 51.25 7.95
C THR A 25 -43.29 51.94 9.02
N TYR A 26 -41.97 52.00 8.74
CA TYR A 26 -40.91 52.88 9.30
C TYR A 26 -39.94 52.30 10.34
N GLY A 27 -38.80 51.80 9.82
CA GLY A 27 -37.66 51.27 10.58
C GLY A 27 -36.27 51.56 9.96
N LYS A 28 -36.16 52.61 9.13
CA LYS A 28 -34.93 53.15 8.48
C LYS A 28 -34.26 52.27 7.39
N PHE A 29 -33.67 52.95 6.39
CA PHE A 29 -32.82 52.37 5.34
C PHE A 29 -31.43 52.03 5.93
N ALA A 30 -31.24 50.80 6.40
CA ALA A 30 -29.93 50.35 6.91
C ALA A 30 -29.75 48.82 6.86
N LYS A 31 -29.69 48.24 5.65
CA LYS A 31 -29.11 46.89 5.36
C LYS A 31 -29.02 46.61 3.86
N LEU A 32 -28.23 47.43 3.16
CA LEU A 32 -27.54 46.96 1.96
C LEU A 32 -26.28 46.22 2.43
N LEU A 33 -25.94 45.07 1.81
CA LEU A 33 -24.69 44.32 1.99
C LEU A 33 -24.17 44.16 3.44
N ALA A 34 -24.58 43.09 4.12
CA ALA A 34 -24.00 42.69 5.40
C ALA A 34 -23.62 41.19 5.40
N VAL A 35 -22.31 40.92 5.27
CA VAL A 35 -21.57 39.75 5.78
C VAL A 35 -22.16 38.37 5.40
N CYS A 36 -21.72 37.72 4.31
CA CYS A 36 -20.47 36.95 4.19
C CYS A 36 -20.38 35.71 5.13
N PHE A 37 -20.20 34.53 4.52
CA PHE A 37 -19.64 33.29 5.07
C PHE A 37 -19.93 32.93 6.54
N ALA A 38 -21.02 32.20 6.76
CA ALA A 38 -21.18 31.29 7.89
C ALA A 38 -21.41 29.85 7.35
N THR A 39 -20.50 28.90 7.50
CA THR A 39 -19.14 28.95 8.07
C THR A 39 -18.18 28.02 7.31
N ILE A 40 -17.12 28.56 6.70
CA ILE A 40 -15.92 27.77 6.37
C ILE A 40 -15.07 27.73 7.65
N ALA A 41 -15.49 26.91 8.62
CA ALA A 41 -14.80 26.77 9.91
C ALA A 41 -15.18 25.48 10.69
N LEU A 42 -15.16 24.32 10.02
CA LEU A 42 -14.73 23.07 10.68
C LEU A 42 -13.50 22.54 9.93
N ALA A 43 -12.45 23.34 9.99
CA ALA A 43 -11.09 22.89 9.74
C ALA A 43 -10.50 22.29 11.04
N SER A 44 -9.34 21.63 10.90
CA SER A 44 -8.56 20.98 11.97
C SER A 44 -9.05 19.58 12.41
N CYS A 45 -8.23 18.59 12.04
CA CYS A 45 -7.85 17.42 12.84
C CYS A 45 -8.87 16.87 13.86
N GLY A 46 -9.82 16.09 13.36
CA GLY A 46 -10.64 15.18 14.17
C GLY A 46 -10.82 13.85 13.44
N ASN A 47 -10.74 12.73 14.15
CA ASN A 47 -10.79 11.38 13.57
C ASN A 47 -12.15 11.11 12.89
N LYS A 48 -12.23 11.31 11.57
CA LYS A 48 -13.37 10.86 10.74
C LYS A 48 -13.29 9.34 10.50
N THR A 49 -13.50 8.58 11.56
CA THR A 49 -13.79 7.13 11.50
C THR A 49 -15.29 6.86 11.68
N ASP A 50 -16.12 7.76 11.16
CA ASP A 50 -17.56 7.55 11.00
C ASP A 50 -17.79 6.63 9.80
N ASN A 51 -18.11 5.36 10.05
CA ASN A 51 -18.48 4.41 9.00
C ASN A 51 -19.77 4.89 8.33
N TYR A 52 -19.75 5.17 7.01
CA TYR A 52 -20.94 5.58 6.29
C TYR A 52 -21.96 4.42 6.23
N ILE A 53 -23.19 4.64 6.71
CA ILE A 53 -24.29 3.66 6.65
C ILE A 53 -25.41 4.21 5.75
N PHE A 54 -25.28 3.96 4.45
CA PHE A 54 -26.28 4.35 3.46
C PHE A 54 -27.52 3.44 3.50
N GLN A 55 -28.71 4.03 3.53
CA GLN A 55 -29.98 3.33 3.48
C GLN A 55 -30.47 3.10 2.04
N THR A 56 -30.00 3.92 1.09
CA THR A 56 -30.38 3.84 -0.33
C THR A 56 -29.17 3.93 -1.27
N GLU A 57 -29.30 3.32 -2.45
CA GLU A 57 -28.30 3.42 -3.54
C GLU A 57 -28.07 4.88 -3.96
N ASP A 58 -29.12 5.71 -3.92
CA ASP A 58 -29.06 7.13 -4.26
C ASP A 58 -28.26 7.94 -3.22
N GLU A 59 -28.39 7.65 -1.92
CA GLU A 59 -27.53 8.25 -0.89
C GLU A 59 -26.06 7.89 -1.13
N ALA A 60 -25.77 6.61 -1.39
CA ALA A 60 -24.42 6.12 -1.63
C ALA A 60 -23.79 6.77 -2.88
N ALA A 61 -24.53 6.81 -3.99
CA ALA A 61 -24.08 7.44 -5.24
C ALA A 61 -23.91 8.97 -5.09
N ASN A 62 -24.80 9.65 -4.36
CA ASN A 62 -24.65 11.09 -4.11
C ASN A 62 -23.47 11.40 -3.18
N ALA A 63 -23.20 10.58 -2.16
CA ALA A 63 -22.00 10.74 -1.32
C ALA A 63 -20.71 10.59 -2.15
N TYR A 64 -20.64 9.59 -3.03
CA TYR A 64 -19.50 9.36 -3.91
C TYR A 64 -19.31 10.50 -4.94
N LYS A 65 -20.42 11.07 -5.44
CA LYS A 65 -20.44 12.24 -6.32
C LYS A 65 -20.01 13.53 -5.61
N SER A 66 -20.40 13.73 -4.36
CA SER A 66 -19.94 14.85 -3.53
C SER A 66 -18.45 14.76 -3.27
N TYR A 67 -17.95 13.56 -2.90
CA TYR A 67 -16.52 13.35 -2.69
C TYR A 67 -15.69 13.57 -3.97
N LEU A 68 -16.18 13.12 -5.13
CA LEU A 68 -15.56 13.46 -6.43
C LEU A 68 -15.53 14.98 -6.70
N SER A 69 -16.53 15.73 -6.25
CA SER A 69 -16.52 17.20 -6.32
C SER A 69 -15.47 17.81 -5.39
N GLU A 70 -15.31 17.28 -4.17
CA GLU A 70 -14.28 17.72 -3.22
C GLU A 70 -12.87 17.48 -3.78
N VAL A 71 -12.57 16.25 -4.23
CA VAL A 71 -11.26 15.87 -4.81
C VAL A 71 -10.94 16.68 -6.07
N ARG A 72 -11.95 17.02 -6.90
CA ARG A 72 -11.79 17.92 -8.06
C ARG A 72 -11.36 19.33 -7.70
N ASN A 73 -11.82 19.85 -6.57
CA ASN A 73 -11.45 21.18 -6.09
C ASN A 73 -10.10 21.21 -5.36
N MET A 74 -9.46 20.06 -5.11
CA MET A 74 -8.10 20.00 -4.59
C MET A 74 -7.09 20.39 -5.68
N GLY A 75 -6.28 21.42 -5.41
CA GLY A 75 -5.14 21.82 -6.23
C GLY A 75 -3.94 20.89 -6.03
N THR A 76 -2.72 21.45 -5.97
CA THR A 76 -1.55 20.71 -5.53
C THR A 76 -1.65 20.40 -4.04
N ILE A 77 -1.41 19.14 -3.64
CA ILE A 77 -1.50 18.69 -2.24
C ILE A 77 -0.25 17.91 -1.80
N SER A 78 0.08 18.02 -0.51
CA SER A 78 1.15 17.26 0.13
C SER A 78 0.87 15.76 0.13
N THR A 79 1.88 14.95 0.44
CA THR A 79 1.75 13.49 0.45
C THR A 79 0.86 13.01 1.59
N GLU A 80 0.90 13.69 2.74
CA GLU A 80 0.04 13.41 3.90
C GLU A 80 -1.43 13.68 3.55
N ARG A 81 -1.76 14.82 2.91
CA ARG A 81 -3.15 15.10 2.53
C ARG A 81 -3.64 14.20 1.39
N LEU A 82 -2.75 13.73 0.52
CA LEU A 82 -3.06 12.68 -0.45
C LEU A 82 -3.37 11.35 0.25
N VAL A 83 -2.56 10.94 1.22
CA VAL A 83 -2.79 9.76 2.08
C VAL A 83 -4.12 9.84 2.83
N GLU A 84 -4.43 10.98 3.45
CA GLU A 84 -5.71 11.22 4.13
C GLU A 84 -6.89 11.03 3.15
N SER A 85 -6.83 11.70 2.00
CA SER A 85 -7.91 11.67 1.01
C SER A 85 -8.08 10.27 0.38
N VAL A 86 -7.01 9.50 0.22
CA VAL A 86 -7.08 8.10 -0.25
C VAL A 86 -7.71 7.19 0.83
N ASN A 87 -7.40 7.39 2.12
CA ASN A 87 -8.04 6.66 3.22
C ASN A 87 -9.53 7.01 3.38
N GLU A 88 -9.89 8.29 3.25
CA GLU A 88 -11.28 8.78 3.18
C GLU A 88 -12.02 8.07 2.03
N TRP A 89 -11.41 8.04 0.83
CA TRP A 89 -11.96 7.40 -0.36
C TRP A 89 -12.14 5.89 -0.22
N GLN A 90 -11.16 5.17 0.34
CA GLN A 90 -11.26 3.73 0.64
C GLN A 90 -12.44 3.45 1.59
N THR A 91 -12.54 4.22 2.68
CA THR A 91 -13.63 4.08 3.67
C THR A 91 -15.00 4.33 3.02
N LEU A 92 -15.11 5.36 2.18
CA LEU A 92 -16.34 5.67 1.44
C LEU A 92 -16.67 4.61 0.39
N ARG A 93 -15.69 4.13 -0.39
CA ARG A 93 -15.81 3.05 -1.39
C ARG A 93 -16.45 1.83 -0.74
N ASP A 94 -15.90 1.35 0.36
CA ASP A 94 -16.31 0.08 0.97
C ASP A 94 -17.77 0.17 1.45
N SER A 95 -18.17 1.28 2.10
CA SER A 95 -19.57 1.55 2.45
C SER A 95 -20.51 1.68 1.24
N VAL A 96 -20.07 2.32 0.14
CA VAL A 96 -20.87 2.44 -1.09
C VAL A 96 -21.11 1.07 -1.73
N TYR A 97 -20.06 0.27 -1.91
CA TYR A 97 -20.18 -1.05 -2.54
C TYR A 97 -21.00 -2.03 -1.68
N VAL A 98 -20.89 -1.96 -0.34
CA VAL A 98 -21.76 -2.73 0.58
C VAL A 98 -23.24 -2.31 0.49
N CYS A 99 -23.54 -1.05 0.15
CA CYS A 99 -24.91 -0.61 -0.11
C CYS A 99 -25.43 -1.15 -1.45
N ILE A 100 -24.67 -0.96 -2.54
CA ILE A 100 -25.03 -1.43 -3.89
C ILE A 100 -25.25 -2.94 -3.92
N ALA A 101 -24.38 -3.75 -3.31
CA ALA A 101 -24.52 -5.21 -3.28
C ALA A 101 -25.84 -5.70 -2.62
N LYS A 102 -26.37 -4.95 -1.63
CA LYS A 102 -27.68 -5.23 -1.01
C LYS A 102 -28.85 -4.77 -1.91
N GLY A 103 -28.64 -3.70 -2.67
CA GLY A 103 -29.61 -3.16 -3.62
C GLY A 103 -29.79 -4.05 -4.85
N THR A 104 -28.70 -4.47 -5.51
CA THR A 104 -28.72 -5.31 -6.71
C THR A 104 -29.44 -6.65 -6.48
N THR A 105 -29.26 -7.29 -5.31
CA THR A 105 -29.98 -8.53 -4.95
C THR A 105 -31.49 -8.33 -4.74
N SER A 106 -31.92 -7.10 -4.46
CA SER A 106 -33.33 -6.72 -4.31
C SER A 106 -33.96 -6.21 -5.62
N ARG A 107 -33.17 -5.60 -6.52
CA ARG A 107 -33.65 -4.88 -7.71
C ARG A 107 -32.66 -4.95 -8.89
N PRO A 108 -32.51 -6.10 -9.56
CA PRO A 108 -31.48 -6.35 -10.59
C PRO A 108 -31.68 -5.60 -11.94
N HIS A 109 -32.44 -4.50 -11.95
CA HIS A 109 -32.69 -3.66 -13.12
C HIS A 109 -32.33 -2.18 -12.89
N GLN A 110 -31.77 -1.80 -11.73
CA GLN A 110 -31.28 -0.45 -11.47
C GLN A 110 -29.85 -0.26 -12.02
N ASN A 111 -29.60 0.88 -12.68
CA ASN A 111 -28.30 1.20 -13.30
C ASN A 111 -27.28 1.84 -12.31
N SER A 112 -27.47 1.58 -11.01
CA SER A 112 -26.73 2.20 -9.91
C SER A 112 -25.29 1.70 -9.82
N GLU A 113 -25.05 0.40 -10.02
CA GLU A 113 -23.70 -0.19 -10.08
C GLU A 113 -22.83 0.46 -11.17
N ASN A 114 -23.37 0.65 -12.38
CA ASN A 114 -22.67 1.36 -13.46
C ASN A 114 -22.40 2.82 -13.11
N THR A 115 -23.32 3.47 -12.40
CA THR A 115 -23.16 4.87 -11.95
C THR A 115 -22.04 4.98 -10.92
N VAL A 116 -22.00 4.08 -9.93
CA VAL A 116 -20.94 4.00 -8.91
C VAL A 116 -19.59 3.66 -9.56
N ARG A 117 -19.55 2.74 -10.53
CA ARG A 117 -18.33 2.43 -11.28
C ARG A 117 -17.77 3.64 -12.02
N MET A 118 -18.60 4.40 -12.74
CA MET A 118 -18.16 5.64 -13.42
C MET A 118 -17.67 6.73 -12.44
N LEU A 119 -18.23 6.80 -11.22
CA LEU A 119 -17.76 7.70 -10.17
C LEU A 119 -16.42 7.25 -9.57
N HIS A 120 -16.24 5.93 -9.36
CA HIS A 120 -14.98 5.32 -8.93
C HIS A 120 -13.86 5.52 -9.96
N ASP A 121 -14.12 5.28 -11.25
CA ASP A 121 -13.18 5.54 -12.34
C ASP A 121 -12.82 7.04 -12.43
N SER A 122 -13.79 7.93 -12.22
CA SER A 122 -13.54 9.38 -12.13
C SER A 122 -12.63 9.73 -10.96
N LEU A 123 -12.83 9.12 -9.78
CA LEU A 123 -11.98 9.33 -8.60
C LEU A 123 -10.54 8.84 -8.84
N ARG A 124 -10.35 7.70 -9.51
CA ARG A 124 -9.03 7.18 -9.92
C ARG A 124 -8.27 8.16 -10.82
N ILE A 125 -8.97 8.84 -11.73
CA ILE A 125 -8.39 9.89 -12.59
C ILE A 125 -7.98 11.12 -11.77
N GLU A 126 -8.82 11.59 -10.85
CA GLU A 126 -8.50 12.75 -10.01
C GLU A 126 -7.37 12.45 -9.00
N PHE A 127 -7.35 11.26 -8.39
CA PHE A 127 -6.23 10.84 -7.53
C PHE A 127 -4.93 10.67 -8.32
N THR A 128 -4.99 10.23 -9.58
CA THR A 128 -3.85 10.25 -10.50
C THR A 128 -3.36 11.68 -10.77
N ARG A 129 -4.27 12.65 -10.97
CA ARG A 129 -3.92 14.07 -11.12
C ARG A 129 -3.24 14.61 -9.86
N LEU A 130 -3.73 14.27 -8.66
CA LEU A 130 -3.16 14.73 -7.38
C LEU A 130 -1.81 14.08 -7.05
N ALA A 131 -1.60 12.81 -7.41
CA ALA A 131 -0.29 12.18 -7.31
C ALA A 131 0.77 12.94 -8.13
N LEU A 132 0.40 13.32 -9.36
CA LEU A 132 1.26 14.01 -10.33
C LEU A 132 1.23 15.55 -10.23
N SER A 133 0.52 16.14 -9.27
CA SER A 133 0.35 17.60 -9.15
C SER A 133 1.61 18.34 -8.65
N GLN A 134 2.63 17.59 -8.23
CA GLN A 134 3.96 18.06 -7.82
C GLN A 134 4.95 16.90 -7.96
N PRO A 135 6.27 17.16 -7.98
CA PRO A 135 7.28 16.12 -7.81
C PRO A 135 7.04 15.29 -6.53
N ARG A 136 7.44 14.02 -6.57
CA ARG A 136 7.37 13.08 -5.44
C ARG A 136 8.74 12.42 -5.27
N SER A 137 9.07 12.09 -4.04
CA SER A 137 10.28 11.40 -3.60
C SER A 137 10.05 9.88 -3.45
N PHE A 138 11.12 9.10 -3.33
CA PHE A 138 10.99 7.68 -3.00
C PHE A 138 10.43 7.43 -1.59
N ALA A 139 10.62 8.36 -0.65
CA ALA A 139 10.00 8.32 0.68
C ALA A 139 8.47 8.49 0.59
N ASP A 140 7.97 9.35 -0.31
CA ASP A 140 6.52 9.49 -0.56
C ASP A 140 5.88 8.17 -1.06
N VAL A 141 6.62 7.38 -1.85
CA VAL A 141 6.15 6.07 -2.32
C VAL A 141 5.98 5.11 -1.15
N LEU A 142 6.97 5.04 -0.25
CA LEU A 142 6.90 4.22 0.97
C LEU A 142 5.76 4.69 1.89
N LEU A 143 5.69 5.99 2.16
CA LEU A 143 4.68 6.60 3.03
C LEU A 143 3.25 6.31 2.53
N ILE A 144 3.00 6.38 1.22
CA ILE A 144 1.68 6.04 0.67
C ILE A 144 1.42 4.52 0.80
N LYS A 145 2.37 3.64 0.45
CA LYS A 145 2.19 2.18 0.62
C LYS A 145 1.84 1.83 2.06
N GLU A 146 2.61 2.35 3.01
CA GLU A 146 2.44 2.12 4.45
C GLU A 146 1.09 2.65 4.95
N MET A 147 0.74 3.88 4.59
CA MET A 147 -0.37 4.60 5.19
C MET A 147 -1.74 4.33 4.53
N THR A 148 -1.79 3.82 3.29
CA THR A 148 -3.03 3.44 2.58
C THR A 148 -3.17 1.92 2.39
N SER A 149 -2.33 1.10 3.03
CA SER A 149 -2.48 -0.37 3.03
C SER A 149 -3.71 -0.80 3.84
N GLN A 150 -4.51 -1.70 3.28
CA GLN A 150 -5.64 -2.32 3.99
C GLN A 150 -5.20 -3.07 5.27
N TYR A 151 -3.98 -3.63 5.26
CA TYR A 151 -3.41 -4.38 6.38
C TYR A 151 -2.91 -3.49 7.52
N ARG A 152 -2.82 -2.16 7.33
CA ARG A 152 -2.37 -1.21 8.36
C ARG A 152 -3.20 -1.24 9.64
N LYS A 153 -4.47 -1.66 9.55
CA LYS A 153 -5.41 -1.76 10.69
C LYS A 153 -5.58 -3.20 11.18
N ASP A 154 -4.81 -4.15 10.66
CA ASP A 154 -4.89 -5.56 11.02
C ASP A 154 -4.08 -5.83 12.31
N ILE A 155 -4.79 -5.86 13.44
CA ILE A 155 -4.22 -6.10 14.77
C ILE A 155 -3.66 -7.53 14.88
N GLU A 156 -4.27 -8.50 14.20
CA GLU A 156 -3.82 -9.89 14.21
C GLU A 156 -2.52 -10.07 13.42
N LEU A 157 -2.39 -9.40 12.27
CA LEU A 157 -1.13 -9.36 11.53
C LEU A 157 -0.05 -8.64 12.33
N ALA A 158 -0.35 -7.49 12.93
CA ALA A 158 0.61 -6.73 13.74
C ALA A 158 1.13 -7.55 14.93
N GLN A 159 0.26 -8.30 15.62
CA GLN A 159 0.69 -9.22 16.68
C GLN A 159 1.58 -10.34 16.12
N ALA A 160 1.16 -11.01 15.04
CA ALA A 160 1.95 -12.10 14.45
C ALA A 160 3.31 -11.63 13.91
N VAL A 161 3.44 -10.39 13.44
CA VAL A 161 4.73 -9.78 13.06
C VAL A 161 5.60 -9.56 14.30
N THR A 162 5.02 -9.05 15.39
CA THR A 162 5.70 -8.88 16.68
C THR A 162 6.20 -10.21 17.25
N ASP A 163 5.41 -11.29 17.11
CA ASP A 163 5.76 -12.63 17.60
C ASP A 163 6.96 -13.26 16.85
N ILE A 164 7.19 -12.89 15.58
CA ILE A 164 8.28 -13.45 14.75
C ILE A 164 9.53 -12.57 14.69
N ASP A 165 9.43 -11.28 15.01
CA ASP A 165 10.55 -10.34 14.97
C ASP A 165 11.79 -10.82 15.76
N PRO A 166 11.68 -11.45 16.95
CA PRO A 166 12.85 -12.01 17.66
C PRO A 166 13.63 -13.05 16.86
N PHE A 167 12.96 -13.87 16.03
CA PHE A 167 13.64 -14.82 15.14
C PHE A 167 14.42 -14.07 14.05
N PHE A 168 13.81 -13.09 13.39
CA PHE A 168 14.47 -12.31 12.33
C PHE A 168 15.63 -11.44 12.84
N ILE A 169 15.50 -10.88 14.06
CA ILE A 169 16.60 -10.18 14.75
C ILE A 169 17.75 -11.13 15.08
N SER A 170 17.47 -12.40 15.44
CA SER A 170 18.52 -13.37 15.75
C SER A 170 19.43 -13.68 14.55
N LEU A 171 18.92 -13.54 13.31
CA LEU A 171 19.67 -13.81 12.09
C LEU A 171 20.92 -12.93 11.96
N ASP A 172 20.85 -11.66 12.40
CA ASP A 172 21.97 -10.73 12.34
C ASP A 172 23.15 -11.13 13.23
N SER A 173 22.91 -11.96 14.26
CA SER A 173 23.98 -12.53 15.09
C SER A 173 24.72 -13.70 14.42
N VAL A 174 24.17 -14.29 13.36
CA VAL A 174 24.73 -15.47 12.70
C VAL A 174 25.86 -15.06 11.76
N ALA A 175 27.05 -15.62 11.97
CA ALA A 175 28.24 -15.32 11.17
C ALA A 175 28.13 -15.82 9.72
N THR A 176 28.61 -15.01 8.78
CA THR A 176 28.63 -15.33 7.33
C THR A 176 29.54 -16.52 7.00
N CYS A 177 29.27 -17.15 5.86
CA CYS A 177 30.11 -18.18 5.28
C CYS A 177 31.47 -17.60 4.86
N HIS A 178 32.55 -18.33 5.14
CA HIS A 178 33.88 -18.02 4.61
C HIS A 178 34.07 -18.62 3.21
N GLY A 179 34.65 -17.84 2.29
CA GLY A 179 35.02 -18.27 0.95
C GLY A 179 35.32 -17.09 0.04
N ASN A 180 35.63 -17.38 -1.23
CA ASN A 180 35.55 -16.42 -2.33
C ASN A 180 34.18 -16.51 -3.04
N ALA A 181 33.87 -15.53 -3.90
CA ALA A 181 32.61 -15.45 -4.64
C ALA A 181 32.14 -16.78 -5.27
N LYS A 182 33.05 -17.52 -5.92
CA LYS A 182 32.75 -18.81 -6.55
C LYS A 182 32.43 -19.92 -5.54
N GLN A 183 33.09 -19.93 -4.38
CA GLN A 183 32.78 -20.85 -3.29
C GLN A 183 31.41 -20.54 -2.69
N ILE A 184 31.08 -19.26 -2.48
CA ILE A 184 29.77 -18.85 -1.93
C ILE A 184 28.63 -19.19 -2.90
N VAL A 185 28.78 -18.93 -4.19
CA VAL A 185 27.80 -19.36 -5.22
C VAL A 185 27.61 -20.88 -5.22
N SER A 186 28.69 -21.65 -5.13
CA SER A 186 28.63 -23.12 -5.06
C SER A 186 27.90 -23.62 -3.81
N ILE A 187 28.17 -23.02 -2.64
CA ILE A 187 27.47 -23.31 -1.38
C ILE A 187 25.97 -23.03 -1.54
N TYR A 188 25.59 -21.88 -2.07
CA TYR A 188 24.19 -21.47 -2.24
C TYR A 188 23.43 -22.40 -3.21
N GLN A 189 24.03 -22.69 -4.38
CA GLN A 189 23.45 -23.62 -5.35
C GLN A 189 23.31 -25.05 -4.82
N SER A 190 24.19 -25.48 -3.92
CA SER A 190 24.17 -26.81 -3.29
C SER A 190 23.15 -26.88 -2.15
N PHE A 191 23.11 -25.87 -1.28
CA PHE A 191 22.11 -25.73 -0.22
C PHE A 191 20.69 -25.78 -0.80
N LEU A 192 20.38 -24.92 -1.77
CA LEU A 192 19.04 -24.89 -2.39
C LEU A 192 18.70 -26.22 -3.09
N ALA A 193 19.67 -26.88 -3.74
CA ALA A 193 19.44 -28.19 -4.37
C ALA A 193 19.18 -29.31 -3.35
N ASN A 194 19.80 -29.22 -2.16
CA ASN A 194 19.56 -30.16 -1.06
C ASN A 194 18.18 -29.90 -0.42
N THR A 195 17.80 -28.64 -0.19
CA THR A 195 16.46 -28.28 0.32
C THR A 195 15.34 -28.79 -0.61
N LEU A 196 15.47 -28.59 -1.92
CA LEU A 196 14.52 -29.13 -2.92
C LEU A 196 14.45 -30.67 -2.93
N LYS A 197 15.45 -31.35 -2.36
CA LYS A 197 15.52 -32.81 -2.27
C LYS A 197 15.06 -33.36 -0.91
N SER A 198 15.09 -32.55 0.14
CA SER A 198 14.57 -32.89 1.47
C SER A 198 13.10 -32.51 1.68
N GLY A 199 12.62 -31.50 0.95
CA GLY A 199 11.36 -30.82 1.25
C GLY A 199 11.49 -29.81 2.41
N ILE A 200 10.38 -29.14 2.70
CA ILE A 200 10.19 -28.22 3.85
C ILE A 200 8.82 -28.54 4.45
N ASP A 201 8.75 -29.67 5.15
CA ASP A 201 7.51 -30.33 5.60
C ASP A 201 7.10 -29.94 7.03
N SER A 202 7.75 -28.95 7.67
CA SER A 202 7.34 -28.43 8.98
C SER A 202 7.76 -26.98 9.21
N LYS A 203 7.16 -26.33 10.23
CA LYS A 203 7.55 -24.98 10.67
C LYS A 203 9.03 -24.90 11.05
N ASP A 204 9.56 -25.90 11.76
CA ASP A 204 10.97 -25.94 12.16
C ASP A 204 11.91 -26.06 10.96
N GLN A 205 11.54 -26.84 9.94
CA GLN A 205 12.28 -26.92 8.69
C GLN A 205 12.22 -25.62 7.89
N MET A 206 11.08 -24.91 7.90
CA MET A 206 10.95 -23.58 7.32
C MET A 206 11.86 -22.56 8.02
N LEU A 207 11.89 -22.55 9.37
CA LEU A 207 12.76 -21.67 10.15
C LEU A 207 14.25 -21.96 9.87
N ALA A 208 14.65 -23.24 9.87
CA ALA A 208 16.01 -23.67 9.55
C ALA A 208 16.42 -23.29 8.12
N PHE A 209 15.50 -23.42 7.15
CA PHE A 209 15.71 -22.94 5.78
C PHE A 209 15.94 -21.42 5.74
N ILE A 210 15.05 -20.63 6.34
CA ILE A 210 15.17 -19.16 6.35
C ILE A 210 16.47 -18.71 7.03
N GLN A 211 16.87 -19.35 8.12
CA GLN A 211 18.08 -19.00 8.88
C GLN A 211 19.37 -19.26 8.08
N GLU A 212 19.52 -20.46 7.50
CA GLU A 212 20.71 -20.80 6.72
C GLU A 212 20.73 -20.05 5.37
N GLU A 213 19.56 -19.79 4.78
CA GLU A 213 19.44 -19.03 3.55
C GLU A 213 19.79 -17.55 3.72
N ASP A 214 19.39 -16.91 4.83
CA ASP A 214 19.84 -15.55 5.19
C ASP A 214 21.36 -15.48 5.38
N ARG A 215 21.94 -16.47 6.08
CA ARG A 215 23.39 -16.55 6.32
C ARG A 215 24.17 -16.67 5.01
N ILE A 216 23.74 -17.54 4.11
CA ILE A 216 24.34 -17.70 2.78
C ILE A 216 24.09 -16.45 1.93
N PHE A 217 22.89 -15.87 1.97
CA PHE A 217 22.54 -14.68 1.20
C PHE A 217 23.37 -13.46 1.60
N ARG A 218 23.56 -13.17 2.90
CA ARG A 218 24.48 -12.11 3.36
C ARG A 218 25.92 -12.34 2.91
N SER A 219 26.36 -13.60 2.84
CA SER A 219 27.69 -13.97 2.31
C SER A 219 27.79 -13.76 0.80
N PHE A 220 26.70 -14.01 0.05
CA PHE A 220 26.60 -13.72 -1.37
C PHE A 220 26.64 -12.20 -1.63
N LEU A 221 25.95 -11.40 -0.81
CA LEU A 221 25.93 -9.94 -0.94
C LEU A 221 27.32 -9.31 -0.79
N SER A 222 28.18 -9.82 0.09
CA SER A 222 29.56 -9.32 0.24
C SER A 222 30.46 -9.51 -0.99
N HIS A 223 30.02 -10.29 -1.99
CA HIS A 223 30.74 -10.55 -3.24
C HIS A 223 30.04 -10.00 -4.49
N LEU A 224 28.97 -9.20 -4.36
CA LEU A 224 28.22 -8.67 -5.52
C LEU A 224 29.10 -8.03 -6.62
N PRO A 225 30.14 -7.22 -6.33
CA PRO A 225 31.00 -6.66 -7.37
C PRO A 225 31.83 -7.70 -8.13
N GLU A 226 32.13 -8.85 -7.53
CA GLU A 226 32.83 -9.99 -8.17
C GLU A 226 31.88 -10.84 -9.02
N LEU A 227 30.57 -10.72 -8.82
CA LEU A 227 29.53 -11.58 -9.39
C LEU A 227 28.76 -10.95 -10.56
N ALA A 228 29.13 -9.74 -10.99
CA ALA A 228 28.44 -8.96 -12.02
C ALA A 228 28.22 -9.73 -13.34
N ASP A 229 29.22 -10.50 -13.77
CA ASP A 229 29.21 -11.30 -15.02
C ASP A 229 28.96 -12.80 -14.78
N THR A 230 28.50 -13.19 -13.58
CA THR A 230 28.22 -14.59 -13.22
C THR A 230 26.77 -14.96 -13.53
N ASP A 231 26.53 -16.16 -14.09
CA ASP A 231 25.18 -16.69 -14.19
C ASP A 231 24.62 -17.08 -12.82
N LEU A 232 23.57 -16.37 -12.40
CA LEU A 232 22.86 -16.55 -11.14
C LEU A 232 21.46 -17.16 -11.32
N SER A 233 21.05 -17.50 -12.55
CA SER A 233 19.74 -18.11 -12.85
C SER A 233 19.45 -19.31 -11.95
N ALA A 234 20.40 -20.23 -11.83
CA ALA A 234 20.30 -21.43 -11.00
C ALA A 234 20.18 -21.17 -9.49
N ILE A 235 20.44 -19.94 -9.01
CA ILE A 235 20.11 -19.52 -7.63
C ILE A 235 18.68 -18.96 -7.58
N THR A 236 18.30 -18.09 -8.52
CA THR A 236 16.94 -17.54 -8.62
C THR A 236 15.89 -18.66 -8.76
N ASP A 237 16.02 -19.52 -9.77
CA ASP A 237 15.16 -20.66 -10.06
C ASP A 237 14.93 -21.58 -8.86
N LYS A 238 16.01 -21.91 -8.13
CA LYS A 238 15.93 -22.81 -6.99
C LYS A 238 15.38 -22.08 -5.75
N THR A 239 15.67 -20.79 -5.59
CA THR A 239 15.08 -19.97 -4.53
C THR A 239 13.56 -19.93 -4.66
N GLU A 240 13.06 -19.67 -5.88
CA GLU A 240 11.64 -19.66 -6.18
C GLU A 240 11.00 -21.03 -5.87
N LYS A 241 11.60 -22.12 -6.35
CA LYS A 241 11.12 -23.49 -6.10
C LYS A 241 11.10 -23.85 -4.60
N CYS A 242 12.10 -23.42 -3.81
CA CYS A 242 12.06 -23.59 -2.35
C CYS A 242 10.94 -22.77 -1.71
N CYS A 243 10.67 -21.56 -2.19
CA CYS A 243 9.57 -20.73 -1.67
C CYS A 243 8.20 -21.34 -2.00
N LEU A 244 8.03 -21.86 -3.21
CA LEU A 244 6.83 -22.58 -3.63
C LEU A 244 6.61 -23.85 -2.78
N SER A 245 7.67 -24.60 -2.42
CA SER A 245 7.51 -25.79 -1.56
C SER A 245 7.04 -25.49 -0.13
N MET A 246 7.28 -24.26 0.38
CA MET A 246 6.72 -23.83 1.67
C MET A 246 5.20 -23.62 1.60
N PHE A 247 4.69 -23.09 0.47
CA PHE A 247 3.26 -22.94 0.24
C PHE A 247 2.58 -24.28 -0.07
N GLN A 248 3.20 -25.15 -0.87
CA GLN A 248 2.70 -26.52 -1.10
C GLN A 248 2.57 -27.31 0.21
N SER A 249 3.54 -27.17 1.13
CA SER A 249 3.46 -27.80 2.45
C SER A 249 2.43 -27.16 3.38
N ALA A 250 1.93 -25.96 3.06
CA ALA A 250 0.78 -25.36 3.71
C ALA A 250 -0.57 -25.78 3.08
N GLU A 251 -0.60 -26.02 1.77
CA GLU A 251 -1.74 -26.65 1.06
C GLU A 251 -1.95 -28.10 1.54
N ASP A 252 -0.87 -28.86 1.74
CA ASP A 252 -0.86 -30.19 2.39
C ASP A 252 -1.22 -30.14 3.89
N GLY A 253 -1.36 -28.95 4.49
CA GLY A 253 -1.68 -28.76 5.91
C GLY A 253 -0.55 -29.07 6.91
N LYS A 254 0.69 -29.29 6.44
CA LYS A 254 1.87 -29.54 7.30
C LYS A 254 2.39 -28.27 7.97
N ILE A 255 2.18 -27.12 7.34
CA ILE A 255 2.54 -25.78 7.82
C ILE A 255 1.28 -24.92 7.84
N SER A 256 1.15 -24.02 8.82
CA SER A 256 0.08 -23.02 8.80
C SER A 256 0.26 -22.06 7.62
N TYR A 257 -0.79 -21.87 6.79
CA TYR A 257 -0.73 -20.92 5.68
C TYR A 257 -0.42 -19.48 6.15
N ARG A 258 -0.87 -19.09 7.35
CA ARG A 258 -0.52 -17.81 7.99
C ARG A 258 0.98 -17.72 8.29
N ASP A 259 1.59 -18.80 8.79
CA ASP A 259 3.04 -18.85 9.01
C ASP A 259 3.79 -18.78 7.66
N ALA A 260 3.45 -19.65 6.70
CA ALA A 260 4.10 -19.69 5.39
C ALA A 260 4.07 -18.32 4.69
N LEU A 261 2.92 -17.63 4.73
CA LEU A 261 2.75 -16.30 4.18
C LEU A 261 3.60 -15.23 4.91
N ILE A 262 3.46 -15.10 6.23
CA ILE A 262 4.13 -14.03 6.99
C ILE A 262 5.66 -14.24 6.99
N TYR A 263 6.15 -15.45 7.26
CA TYR A 263 7.59 -15.72 7.27
C TYR A 263 8.23 -15.55 5.87
N THR A 264 7.56 -15.95 4.79
CA THR A 264 8.08 -15.77 3.43
C THR A 264 8.08 -14.30 3.01
N ALA A 265 7.04 -13.53 3.37
CA ALA A 265 7.00 -12.09 3.13
C ALA A 265 8.09 -11.35 3.93
N LYS A 266 8.22 -11.64 5.23
CA LYS A 266 9.26 -11.06 6.11
C LYS A 266 10.67 -11.37 5.61
N ARG A 267 10.95 -12.62 5.20
CA ARG A 267 12.21 -13.00 4.54
C ARG A 267 12.43 -12.21 3.24
N THR A 268 11.41 -12.05 2.41
CA THR A 268 11.51 -11.33 1.13
C THR A 268 11.80 -9.85 1.34
N ASN A 269 11.12 -9.20 2.29
CA ASN A 269 11.41 -7.84 2.75
C ASN A 269 12.86 -7.71 3.21
N ARG A 270 13.31 -8.60 4.10
CA ARG A 270 14.67 -8.59 4.63
C ARG A 270 15.72 -8.76 3.51
N ARG A 271 15.48 -9.62 2.51
CA ARG A 271 16.35 -9.73 1.32
C ARG A 271 16.38 -8.43 0.49
N ILE A 272 15.24 -7.75 0.32
CA ILE A 272 15.15 -6.44 -0.37
C ILE A 272 15.91 -5.34 0.40
N ILE A 273 15.81 -5.33 1.73
CA ILE A 273 16.52 -4.38 2.61
C ILE A 273 18.03 -4.63 2.55
N LEU A 274 18.47 -5.89 2.69
CA LEU A 274 19.88 -6.25 2.61
C LEU A 274 20.48 -5.94 1.22
N ASN A 275 19.71 -6.13 0.13
CA ASN A 275 20.10 -5.68 -1.22
C ASN A 275 20.45 -4.19 -1.26
N VAL A 276 19.55 -3.31 -0.82
CA VAL A 276 19.77 -1.86 -0.91
C VAL A 276 20.83 -1.35 0.06
N LEU A 277 21.02 -2.01 1.20
CA LEU A 277 22.13 -1.74 2.12
C LEU A 277 23.48 -2.10 1.48
N ALA A 278 23.60 -3.28 0.87
CA ALA A 278 24.81 -3.69 0.16
C ALA A 278 25.14 -2.72 -1.00
N CYS A 279 24.15 -2.36 -1.83
CA CYS A 279 24.33 -1.36 -2.89
C CYS A 279 24.78 0.00 -2.34
N ARG A 280 24.14 0.52 -1.28
CA ARG A 280 24.53 1.78 -0.63
C ARG A 280 25.98 1.76 -0.19
N ASP A 281 26.40 0.69 0.47
CA ASP A 281 27.72 0.61 1.08
C ASP A 281 28.81 0.44 0.01
N ASP A 282 28.57 -0.38 -1.01
CA ASP A 282 29.48 -0.56 -2.14
C ASP A 282 29.60 0.70 -3.03
N ILE A 283 28.52 1.46 -3.21
CA ILE A 283 28.54 2.78 -3.88
C ILE A 283 29.36 3.77 -3.04
N SER A 284 29.18 3.78 -1.71
CA SER A 284 29.93 4.67 -0.82
C SER A 284 31.44 4.35 -0.79
N GLN A 285 31.79 3.08 -0.95
CA GLN A 285 33.16 2.57 -1.03
C GLN A 285 33.73 2.64 -2.46
N GLY A 286 32.94 3.11 -3.45
CA GLY A 286 33.36 3.25 -4.84
C GLY A 286 33.68 1.92 -5.54
N LYS A 287 33.16 0.78 -5.07
CA LYS A 287 33.39 -0.55 -5.64
C LYS A 287 32.71 -0.77 -6.99
N VAL A 288 31.63 -0.04 -7.28
CA VAL A 288 30.96 -0.08 -8.59
C VAL A 288 31.88 0.54 -9.64
N LYS A 289 32.41 -0.29 -10.57
CA LYS A 289 33.35 0.14 -11.62
C LYS A 289 32.85 -0.05 -13.06
N THR A 290 31.88 -0.93 -13.29
CA THR A 290 31.40 -1.28 -14.64
C THR A 290 29.97 -0.81 -14.86
N GLU A 291 29.62 -0.54 -16.13
CA GLU A 291 28.26 -0.19 -16.54
C GLU A 291 27.25 -1.27 -16.15
N ALA A 292 27.58 -2.55 -16.38
CA ALA A 292 26.69 -3.68 -16.07
C ALA A 292 26.34 -3.73 -14.57
N LEU A 293 27.35 -3.64 -13.70
CA LEU A 293 27.16 -3.60 -12.24
C LEU A 293 26.38 -2.34 -11.81
N ALA A 294 26.65 -1.19 -12.43
CA ALA A 294 25.91 0.03 -12.15
C ALA A 294 24.43 -0.07 -12.53
N ARG A 295 24.10 -0.64 -13.70
CA ARG A 295 22.71 -0.92 -14.12
C ARG A 295 22.01 -1.89 -13.18
N ALA A 296 22.69 -2.96 -12.76
CA ALA A 296 22.16 -3.90 -11.76
C ALA A 296 21.86 -3.21 -10.42
N TYR A 297 22.75 -2.32 -9.96
CA TYR A 297 22.56 -1.61 -8.69
C TYR A 297 21.45 -0.56 -8.77
N VAL A 298 21.20 0.07 -9.94
CA VAL A 298 19.99 0.91 -10.13
C VAL A 298 18.73 0.08 -9.94
N TRP A 299 18.65 -1.13 -10.51
CA TRP A 299 17.50 -2.01 -10.32
C TRP A 299 17.32 -2.44 -8.85
N MET A 300 18.40 -2.85 -8.18
CA MET A 300 18.36 -3.22 -6.76
C MET A 300 17.90 -2.05 -5.87
N LEU A 301 18.42 -0.84 -6.09
CA LEU A 301 17.99 0.37 -5.37
C LEU A 301 16.51 0.70 -5.58
N LEU A 302 15.94 0.39 -6.74
CA LEU A 302 14.52 0.61 -7.03
C LEU A 302 13.59 -0.49 -6.48
N GLN A 303 14.15 -1.66 -6.12
CA GLN A 303 13.38 -2.83 -5.69
C GLN A 303 12.39 -2.58 -4.54
N PRO A 304 12.69 -1.79 -3.48
CA PRO A 304 11.72 -1.55 -2.39
C PRO A 304 10.44 -0.87 -2.87
N TYR A 305 10.54 0.07 -3.82
CA TYR A 305 9.41 0.88 -4.27
C TYR A 305 8.55 0.15 -5.30
N VAL A 306 9.16 -0.78 -6.06
CA VAL A 306 8.49 -1.61 -7.07
C VAL A 306 7.88 -2.87 -6.45
N ALA A 307 8.64 -3.61 -5.64
CA ALA A 307 8.29 -4.97 -5.23
C ALA A 307 7.53 -5.09 -3.89
N LEU A 308 7.69 -4.14 -2.96
CA LEU A 308 6.95 -4.18 -1.69
C LEU A 308 5.51 -3.74 -1.94
N ASP A 309 4.55 -4.63 -1.73
CA ASP A 309 3.12 -4.35 -1.83
C ASP A 309 2.52 -3.94 -0.46
N GLY A 310 1.19 -3.81 -0.39
CA GLY A 310 0.49 -3.42 0.83
C GLY A 310 0.64 -4.41 1.99
N PHE A 311 0.79 -5.71 1.71
CA PHE A 311 1.03 -6.72 2.73
C PHE A 311 2.50 -6.69 3.19
N SER A 312 3.41 -6.60 2.23
CA SER A 312 4.86 -6.49 2.44
C SER A 312 5.19 -5.34 3.40
N VAL A 313 4.66 -4.12 3.19
CA VAL A 313 4.94 -2.99 4.09
C VAL A 313 4.32 -3.13 5.48
N ALA A 314 3.25 -3.92 5.62
CA ALA A 314 2.59 -4.18 6.89
C ALA A 314 3.35 -5.20 7.77
N VAL A 315 4.16 -6.08 7.17
CA VAL A 315 5.04 -7.02 7.92
C VAL A 315 6.44 -6.48 8.20
N LEU A 316 6.75 -5.22 7.82
CA LEU A 316 7.98 -4.53 8.22
C LEU A 316 7.95 -4.18 9.72
N SER A 317 9.06 -4.39 10.41
CA SER A 317 9.29 -3.81 11.73
C SER A 317 9.61 -2.31 11.63
N ASP A 318 9.53 -1.59 12.74
CA ASP A 318 9.83 -0.15 12.75
C ASP A 318 11.28 0.16 12.36
N MET A 319 12.22 -0.74 12.68
CA MET A 319 13.63 -0.65 12.29
C MET A 319 13.81 -0.86 10.78
N GLU A 320 13.12 -1.84 10.20
CA GLU A 320 13.12 -2.11 8.76
C GLU A 320 12.52 -0.93 7.98
N ARG A 321 11.40 -0.37 8.47
CA ARG A 321 10.74 0.81 7.90
C ARG A 321 11.64 2.04 7.95
N ALA A 322 12.21 2.37 9.11
CA ALA A 322 13.15 3.49 9.26
C ALA A 322 14.39 3.34 8.35
N THR A 323 14.88 2.10 8.17
CA THR A 323 15.99 1.80 7.27
C THR A 323 15.62 2.07 5.80
N LEU A 324 14.43 1.69 5.36
CA LEU A 324 13.97 1.92 3.99
C LEU A 324 13.77 3.42 3.68
N HIS A 325 13.22 4.21 4.60
CA HIS A 325 13.11 5.66 4.44
C HIS A 325 14.49 6.34 4.38
N ALA A 326 15.42 5.98 5.29
CA ALA A 326 16.78 6.52 5.29
C ALA A 326 17.61 6.11 4.05
N VAL A 327 17.23 5.03 3.36
CA VAL A 327 17.74 4.68 2.02
C VAL A 327 17.04 5.52 0.94
N ALA A 328 15.72 5.70 1.02
CA ALA A 328 14.93 6.45 0.04
C ALA A 328 15.36 7.92 -0.11
N ASP A 329 15.74 8.58 0.99
CA ASP A 329 16.32 9.93 0.96
C ASP A 329 17.63 10.00 0.15
N ARG A 330 18.40 8.89 0.12
CA ARG A 330 19.70 8.79 -0.54
C ARG A 330 19.62 8.19 -1.95
N THR A 331 18.57 7.43 -2.27
CA THR A 331 18.34 6.81 -3.58
C THR A 331 18.52 7.79 -4.76
N PRO A 332 18.00 9.04 -4.73
CA PRO A 332 18.28 10.06 -5.76
C PRO A 332 19.78 10.28 -6.04
N GLN A 333 20.59 10.47 -5.00
CA GLN A 333 22.02 10.73 -5.13
C GLN A 333 22.79 9.47 -5.56
N MET A 334 22.35 8.29 -5.09
CA MET A 334 22.96 7.01 -5.49
C MET A 334 22.69 6.71 -6.96
N ILE A 335 21.46 6.87 -7.46
CA ILE A 335 21.13 6.71 -8.88
C ILE A 335 21.89 7.75 -9.73
N SER A 336 21.97 9.01 -9.31
CA SER A 336 22.79 10.03 -10.01
C SER A 336 24.28 9.63 -10.12
N ASN A 337 24.84 9.00 -9.08
CA ASN A 337 26.23 8.51 -9.11
C ASN A 337 26.41 7.29 -10.02
N LEU A 338 25.46 6.34 -10.02
CA LEU A 338 25.47 5.19 -10.93
C LEU A 338 25.30 5.62 -12.40
N ASN A 339 24.41 6.58 -12.67
CA ASN A 339 24.14 7.11 -14.00
C ASN A 339 25.39 7.74 -14.67
N LYS A 340 26.31 8.29 -13.88
CA LYS A 340 27.62 8.78 -14.37
C LYS A 340 28.55 7.66 -14.80
N ILE A 341 28.52 6.51 -14.10
CA ILE A 341 29.26 5.29 -14.50
C ILE A 341 28.65 4.68 -15.77
N ILE A 342 27.33 4.79 -15.93
CA ILE A 342 26.57 4.32 -17.10
C ILE A 342 26.74 5.25 -18.33
N GLY A 343 27.31 6.46 -18.15
CA GLY A 343 27.47 7.43 -19.23
C GLY A 343 26.17 8.11 -19.67
N THR A 344 25.13 8.12 -18.83
CA THR A 344 23.82 8.70 -19.15
C THR A 344 23.41 9.77 -18.13
N GLU A 345 23.41 11.05 -18.52
CA GLU A 345 22.81 12.15 -17.74
C GLU A 345 21.27 12.13 -17.85
N ASN A 346 20.67 10.96 -17.64
CA ASN A 346 19.23 10.74 -17.80
C ASN A 346 18.49 10.91 -16.46
N ASP A 347 17.77 12.02 -16.32
CA ASP A 347 16.96 12.35 -15.13
C ASP A 347 15.53 11.76 -15.14
N GLN A 348 15.20 10.84 -16.05
CA GLN A 348 13.90 10.13 -16.06
C GLN A 348 13.59 9.38 -14.75
N TRP A 349 14.60 9.06 -13.93
CA TRP A 349 14.37 8.49 -12.60
C TRP A 349 13.65 9.47 -11.64
N GLN A 350 13.73 10.78 -11.87
CA GLN A 350 13.09 11.81 -11.03
C GLN A 350 11.55 11.78 -11.11
N VAL A 351 10.97 11.35 -12.24
CA VAL A 351 9.51 11.20 -12.38
C VAL A 351 8.99 9.84 -11.90
N LEU A 352 9.87 8.86 -11.68
CA LEU A 352 9.50 7.49 -11.32
C LEU A 352 8.66 7.40 -10.03
N PRO A 353 8.95 8.13 -8.93
CA PRO A 353 8.10 8.09 -7.74
C PRO A 353 6.64 8.47 -8.00
N GLY A 354 6.40 9.52 -8.81
CA GLY A 354 5.05 9.93 -9.20
C GLY A 354 4.34 8.89 -10.07
N VAL A 355 5.09 8.18 -10.93
CA VAL A 355 4.57 7.06 -11.72
C VAL A 355 4.22 5.85 -10.85
N LEU A 356 5.06 5.51 -9.86
CA LEU A 356 4.79 4.42 -8.92
C LEU A 356 3.54 4.71 -8.06
N ILE A 357 3.41 5.93 -7.55
CA ILE A 357 2.22 6.36 -6.80
C ILE A 357 0.98 6.31 -7.70
N LYS A 358 1.05 6.78 -8.96
CA LYS A 358 -0.05 6.63 -9.92
C LYS A 358 -0.46 5.16 -10.09
N ILE A 359 0.49 4.24 -10.26
CA ILE A 359 0.20 2.80 -10.41
C ILE A 359 -0.54 2.28 -9.17
N MET A 360 -0.05 2.60 -7.97
CA MET A 360 -0.68 2.21 -6.70
C MET A 360 -2.12 2.76 -6.57
N LEU A 361 -2.35 4.04 -6.84
CA LEU A 361 -3.69 4.64 -6.77
C LEU A 361 -4.63 4.14 -7.89
N THR A 362 -4.09 3.54 -8.95
CA THR A 362 -4.84 2.85 -10.01
C THR A 362 -5.15 1.38 -9.65
N SER A 363 -4.66 0.87 -8.52
CA SER A 363 -5.01 -0.44 -7.95
C SER A 363 -5.99 -0.41 -6.76
N ILE A 364 -6.50 0.77 -6.42
CA ILE A 364 -7.51 1.02 -5.37
C ILE A 364 -8.93 1.12 -5.97
#